data_AF-A0A8C9ZLC4-F1
#
_entry.id   AF-A0A8C9ZLC4-F1
#
_cell.length_a   1.000
_cell.length_b   1.000
_cell.length_c   1.000
_cell.angle_alpha   90.00
_cell.angle_beta   90.00
_cell.angle_gamma   90.00
#
_symmetry.space_group_name_H-M   'P 1'
#
loop_
_entity.id
_entity.type
_entity.pdbx_description
1 polymer ?
#
loop_
_entity_poly.entity_id
_entity_poly.type
_entity_poly.pdbx_seq_one_letter_code
_entity_poly.pdbx_strand_id
1 'polypeptide(L)'
;MCQHLFLLNPKDTAVACAVTRCCNHYDISARFQAEMRKGLSAESNAAASVKMLPTHVRSTPDGSEKGQFLALDLGGSRFKVLQVKVREGMGIRRGGVEMVEKTYPIPKELLIGRGTEVRRRGNMEKRKHGQLKA
;
A
#
# COMPACT_ATOMS: atom_id res chain seq x y z
N MET A 1 -1.22 -11.21 -13.41
CA MET A 1 0.20 -10.84 -13.32
C MET A 1 0.60 -10.23 -14.65
N CYS A 2 0.43 -8.91 -14.80
CA CYS A 2 0.96 -8.19 -15.97
C CYS A 2 2.07 -7.27 -15.43
N GLN A 3 3.29 -7.80 -15.45
CA GLN A 3 4.45 -6.94 -15.69
C GLN A 3 4.29 -6.42 -17.11
N HIS A 4 4.29 -5.10 -17.30
CA HIS A 4 5.04 -4.48 -18.38
C HIS A 4 5.27 -3.00 -18.06
N LEU A 5 6.55 -2.67 -18.17
CA LEU A 5 7.26 -1.43 -17.88
C LEU A 5 6.77 -0.31 -18.81
N PHE A 6 6.17 0.76 -18.26
CA PHE A 6 5.94 1.99 -19.00
C PHE A 6 7.26 2.79 -19.07
N LEU A 7 7.95 2.74 -20.20
CA LEU A 7 8.85 3.81 -20.64
C LEU A 7 8.02 4.73 -21.54
N LEU A 8 7.58 5.87 -21.00
CA LEU A 8 6.94 6.92 -21.79
C LEU A 8 8.02 7.69 -22.59
N ASN A 9 8.06 7.46 -23.90
CA ASN A 9 8.65 8.40 -24.86
C ASN A 9 7.54 9.33 -25.39
N PRO A 10 7.76 10.66 -25.45
CA PRO A 10 6.68 11.64 -25.61
C PRO A 10 6.33 12.02 -27.06
N LYS A 11 6.41 11.12 -28.06
CA LYS A 11 6.30 11.54 -29.47
C LYS A 11 5.21 10.93 -30.36
N ASP A 12 4.51 9.86 -29.98
CA ASP A 12 3.52 9.27 -30.89
C ASP A 12 2.10 9.36 -30.36
N THR A 13 1.32 10.18 -31.07
CA THR A 13 -0.11 10.43 -30.85
C THR A 13 -0.93 9.41 -31.62
N ALA A 14 -2.02 8.96 -30.97
CA ALA A 14 -3.17 8.23 -31.50
C ALA A 14 -2.99 6.71 -31.71
N VAL A 15 -3.84 5.92 -31.04
CA VAL A 15 -4.89 5.09 -31.66
C VAL A 15 -5.81 4.48 -30.57
N ALA A 16 -7.11 4.76 -30.75
CA ALA A 16 -8.33 4.03 -30.33
C ALA A 16 -8.64 3.70 -28.84
N CYS A 17 -9.68 4.38 -28.32
CA CYS A 17 -10.81 3.70 -27.67
C CYS A 17 -12.08 4.53 -27.89
N ALA A 18 -12.98 4.04 -28.74
CA ALA A 18 -14.34 4.52 -28.87
C ALA A 18 -15.12 4.08 -27.61
N VAL A 19 -15.68 5.04 -26.87
CA VAL A 19 -16.75 5.00 -25.83
C VAL A 19 -16.53 6.06 -24.73
N THR A 20 -15.38 6.75 -24.65
CA THR A 20 -15.24 7.92 -23.77
C THR A 20 -15.57 9.21 -24.52
N ARG A 21 -16.79 9.70 -24.33
CA ARG A 21 -17.27 11.01 -24.81
C ARG A 21 -16.34 12.14 -24.29
N CYS A 22 -15.48 12.66 -25.17
CA CYS A 22 -14.76 13.95 -25.20
C CYS A 22 -14.33 14.66 -23.90
N CYS A 23 -14.13 14.00 -22.77
CA CYS A 23 -13.27 14.55 -21.74
C CYS A 23 -11.83 14.36 -22.20
N ASN A 24 -11.25 15.39 -22.82
CA ASN A 24 -9.82 15.49 -23.04
C ASN A 24 -9.13 15.07 -21.72
N HIS A 25 -8.17 14.13 -21.75
CA HIS A 25 -7.42 13.69 -20.56
C HIS A 25 -6.89 14.90 -19.75
N TYR A 26 -6.62 16.01 -20.45
CA TYR A 26 -6.31 17.30 -19.86
C TYR A 26 -7.41 17.88 -18.97
N ASP A 27 -8.69 17.85 -19.38
CA ASP A 27 -9.83 18.35 -18.59
C ASP A 27 -10.01 17.51 -17.31
N ILE A 28 -9.91 16.18 -17.41
CA ILE A 28 -9.97 15.29 -16.25
C ILE A 28 -8.82 15.60 -15.28
N SER A 29 -7.60 15.74 -15.79
CA SER A 29 -6.42 16.10 -14.98
C SER A 29 -6.58 17.47 -14.31
N ALA A 30 -7.10 18.46 -15.03
CA ALA A 30 -7.33 19.81 -14.51
C ALA A 30 -8.36 19.81 -13.37
N ARG A 31 -9.49 19.11 -13.55
CA ARG A 31 -10.52 18.96 -12.49
C ARG A 31 -9.98 18.20 -11.29
N PHE A 32 -9.21 17.14 -11.51
CA PHE A 32 -8.58 16.38 -10.43
C PHE A 32 -7.58 17.24 -9.64
N GLN A 33 -6.75 18.04 -10.32
CA GLN A 33 -5.84 18.99 -9.68
C GLN A 33 -6.58 20.07 -8.88
N ALA A 34 -7.72 20.55 -9.37
CA ALA A 34 -8.55 21.50 -8.63
C ALA A 34 -9.06 20.90 -7.31
N GLU A 35 -9.55 19.66 -7.33
CA GLU A 35 -9.99 18.97 -6.11
C GLU A 35 -8.83 18.65 -5.15
N MET A 36 -7.63 18.31 -5.66
CA MET A 36 -6.45 18.16 -4.81
C MET A 36 -6.06 19.47 -4.11
N ARG A 37 -6.09 20.61 -4.81
CA ARG A 37 -5.82 21.92 -4.21
C ARG A 37 -6.83 22.27 -3.12
N LYS A 38 -8.12 21.99 -3.34
CA LYS A 38 -9.16 22.13 -2.30
C LYS A 38 -8.89 21.23 -1.10
N GLY A 39 -8.51 19.97 -1.34
CA GLY A 39 -8.18 19.01 -0.28
C GLY A 39 -7.01 19.44 0.62
N LEU A 40 -6.06 20.21 0.08
CA LEU A 40 -4.91 20.73 0.83
C LEU A 40 -5.20 22.07 1.54
N SER A 41 -6.24 22.80 1.16
CA SER A 41 -6.60 24.08 1.78
C SER A 41 -7.27 23.87 3.15
N ALA A 42 -6.89 24.67 4.13
CA ALA A 42 -7.46 24.60 5.48
C ALA A 42 -8.96 24.95 5.48
N GLU A 43 -9.37 25.85 4.60
CA GLU A 43 -10.72 26.40 4.50
C GLU A 43 -11.68 25.49 3.72
N SER A 44 -11.17 24.78 2.70
CA SER A 44 -12.01 24.04 1.75
C SER A 44 -11.91 22.51 1.83
N ASN A 45 -10.99 21.95 2.64
CA ASN A 45 -10.80 20.50 2.75
C ASN A 45 -12.07 19.74 3.21
N ALA A 46 -12.93 20.38 4.01
CA ALA A 46 -14.16 19.78 4.53
C ALA A 46 -15.13 19.43 3.41
N ALA A 47 -15.20 20.26 2.36
CA ALA A 47 -16.05 20.07 1.19
C ALA A 47 -15.32 19.40 0.00
N ALA A 48 -14.01 19.18 0.09
CA ALA A 48 -13.25 18.57 -0.99
C ALA A 48 -13.60 17.10 -1.21
N SER A 49 -13.74 16.70 -2.49
CA SER A 49 -13.97 15.31 -2.87
C SER A 49 -12.73 14.44 -2.65
N VAL A 50 -11.55 15.04 -2.78
CA VAL A 50 -10.24 14.40 -2.52
C VAL A 50 -9.67 14.97 -1.22
N LYS A 51 -9.56 14.13 -0.18
CA LYS A 51 -9.26 14.57 1.19
C LYS A 51 -7.79 14.85 1.51
N MET A 52 -6.86 14.51 0.61
CA MET A 52 -5.42 14.80 0.73
C MET A 52 -4.82 14.59 2.14
N LEU A 53 -5.13 13.46 2.76
CA LEU A 53 -4.76 13.19 4.16
C LEU A 53 -3.23 13.05 4.34
N PRO A 54 -2.63 13.65 5.38
CA PRO A 54 -1.20 13.56 5.64
C PRO A 54 -0.80 12.14 6.07
N THR A 55 0.15 11.55 5.35
CA THR A 55 0.68 10.21 5.63
C THR A 55 1.79 10.21 6.70
N HIS A 56 2.24 11.39 7.12
CA HIS A 56 3.34 11.60 8.08
C HIS A 56 4.71 11.06 7.62
N VAL A 57 4.86 10.69 6.35
CA VAL A 57 6.15 10.39 5.72
C VAL A 57 6.83 11.69 5.34
N ARG A 58 7.97 12.01 5.98
CA ARG A 58 8.65 13.32 5.85
C ARG A 58 9.83 13.33 4.88
N SER A 59 10.33 12.17 4.47
CA SER A 59 11.44 12.03 3.54
C SER A 59 11.27 10.79 2.67
N THR A 60 11.87 10.85 1.48
CA THR A 60 12.00 9.69 0.60
C THR A 60 13.25 8.90 0.96
N PRO A 61 13.28 7.57 0.72
CA PRO A 61 14.46 6.77 0.98
C PRO A 61 15.70 7.25 0.21
N ASP A 62 16.84 7.33 0.90
CA ASP A 62 18.11 7.82 0.36
C ASP A 62 19.09 6.70 0.00
N GLY A 63 18.78 5.46 0.39
CA GLY A 63 19.62 4.28 0.15
C GLY A 63 20.64 4.00 1.25
N SER A 64 20.71 4.80 2.31
CA SER A 64 21.53 4.52 3.49
C SER A 64 20.83 3.59 4.51
N GLU A 65 19.57 3.26 4.28
CA GLU A 65 18.77 2.46 5.19
C GLU A 65 19.37 1.06 5.35
N LYS A 66 19.34 0.54 6.58
CA LYS A 66 19.81 -0.80 6.91
C LYS A 66 18.99 -1.37 8.05
N GLY A 67 18.87 -2.69 8.08
CA GLY A 67 18.20 -3.41 9.17
C GLY A 67 17.14 -4.39 8.69
N GLN A 68 16.40 -4.92 9.66
CA GLN A 68 15.30 -5.85 9.45
C GLN A 68 14.00 -5.19 9.90
N PHE A 69 13.02 -5.19 9.02
CA PHE A 69 11.72 -4.56 9.21
C PHE A 69 10.63 -5.60 9.06
N LEU A 70 9.53 -5.39 9.78
CA LEU A 70 8.31 -6.16 9.64
C LEU A 70 7.23 -5.25 9.08
N ALA A 71 6.57 -5.69 8.01
CA ALA A 71 5.38 -5.05 7.50
C ALA A 71 4.18 -5.99 7.61
N LEU A 72 3.03 -5.42 7.96
CA LEU A 72 1.75 -6.10 8.02
C LEU A 72 0.81 -5.43 7.02
N ASP A 73 0.32 -6.20 6.06
CA ASP A 73 -0.69 -5.77 5.10
C ASP A 73 -2.02 -6.44 5.42
N LEU A 74 -3.01 -5.63 5.76
CA LEU A 74 -4.36 -6.07 6.11
C LEU A 74 -5.29 -5.83 4.91
N GLY A 75 -5.44 -6.85 4.08
CA GLY A 75 -6.41 -6.86 2.99
C GLY A 75 -7.81 -7.28 3.46
N GLY A 76 -8.76 -7.29 2.52
CA GLY A 76 -10.16 -7.66 2.82
C GLY A 76 -10.39 -9.14 3.12
N SER A 77 -9.63 -10.07 2.53
CA SER A 77 -9.85 -11.52 2.72
C SER A 77 -8.62 -12.27 3.21
N ARG A 78 -7.46 -11.62 3.15
CA ARG A 78 -6.15 -12.18 3.48
C ARG A 78 -5.32 -11.08 4.10
N PHE A 79 -4.44 -11.44 5.03
CA PHE A 79 -3.39 -10.56 5.49
C PHE A 79 -2.03 -11.15 5.19
N LYS A 80 -1.03 -10.29 5.04
CA LYS A 80 0.35 -10.67 4.76
C LYS A 80 1.26 -10.15 5.84
N VAL A 81 2.20 -10.99 6.26
CA VAL A 81 3.34 -10.60 7.09
C VAL A 81 4.56 -10.64 6.19
N LEU A 82 5.26 -9.51 6.08
CA LEU A 82 6.48 -9.38 5.28
C LEU A 82 7.66 -9.08 6.20
N GLN A 83 8.68 -9.93 6.14
CA GLN A 83 9.99 -9.60 6.68
C GLN A 83 10.82 -8.97 5.57
N VAL A 84 11.27 -7.74 5.78
CA VAL A 84 12.09 -6.97 4.83
C VAL A 84 13.46 -6.78 5.44
N LYS A 85 14.51 -7.26 4.76
CA LYS A 85 15.90 -7.11 5.20
C LYS A 85 16.64 -6.23 4.21
N VAL A 86 17.13 -5.08 4.69
CA VAL A 86 17.93 -4.14 3.91
C VAL A 86 19.39 -4.32 4.30
N ARG A 87 20.19 -4.83 3.36
CA ARG A 87 21.62 -5.10 3.50
C ARG A 87 22.43 -3.81 3.51
N GLU A 88 23.39 -3.74 4.43
CA GLU A 88 24.31 -2.62 4.58
C GLU A 88 25.19 -2.44 3.32
N GLY A 89 25.45 -1.18 2.93
CA GLY A 89 26.38 -0.84 1.84
C GLY A 89 25.83 -0.99 0.41
N MET A 90 24.67 -1.64 0.20
CA MET A 90 24.02 -1.72 -1.11
C MET A 90 22.77 -0.83 -1.23
N GLY A 91 22.12 -0.51 -0.10
CA GLY A 91 20.95 0.35 -0.08
C GLY A 91 19.74 -0.21 -0.84
N ILE A 92 18.62 0.52 -0.81
CA ILE A 92 17.38 0.10 -1.47
C ILE A 92 17.52 0.08 -3.00
N ARG A 93 18.42 0.89 -3.56
CA ARG A 93 18.55 1.10 -5.02
C ARG A 93 19.46 0.10 -5.75
N ARG A 94 20.27 -0.71 -5.03
CA ARG A 94 21.21 -1.67 -5.67
C ARG A 94 20.85 -3.14 -5.40
N GLY A 95 19.57 -3.43 -5.20
CA GLY A 95 19.12 -4.81 -4.94
C GLY A 95 19.50 -5.35 -3.55
N GLY A 96 19.85 -4.46 -2.61
CA GLY A 96 20.17 -4.83 -1.22
C GLY A 96 18.96 -5.23 -0.37
N VAL A 97 17.79 -5.48 -0.97
CA VAL A 97 16.55 -5.75 -0.24
C VAL A 97 16.11 -7.19 -0.46
N GLU A 98 16.04 -7.95 0.63
CA GLU A 98 15.45 -9.28 0.67
C GLU A 98 14.07 -9.20 1.31
N MET A 99 13.10 -9.92 0.75
CA MET A 99 11.74 -9.96 1.26
C MET A 99 11.25 -11.39 1.39
N VAL A 100 10.73 -11.73 2.57
CA VAL A 100 10.05 -13.00 2.84
C VAL A 100 8.61 -12.67 3.20
N GLU A 101 7.66 -13.16 2.40
CA GLU A 101 6.23 -12.98 2.61
C GLU A 101 5.59 -14.26 3.14
N LYS A 102 4.68 -14.12 4.10
CA LYS A 102 3.72 -15.16 4.45
C LYS A 102 2.31 -14.62 4.46
N THR A 103 1.43 -15.24 3.68
CA THR A 103 0.03 -14.85 3.57
C THR A 103 -0.87 -15.78 4.39
N TYR A 104 -1.88 -15.21 5.04
CA TYR A 104 -2.86 -15.92 5.86
C TYR A 104 -4.29 -15.53 5.46
N PRO A 105 -5.23 -16.49 5.40
CA PRO A 105 -6.64 -16.16 5.19
C PRO A 105 -7.23 -15.50 6.45
N ILE A 106 -8.14 -14.55 6.26
CA ILE A 106 -8.92 -13.96 7.35
C ILE A 106 -10.25 -14.72 7.46
N PRO A 107 -10.59 -15.32 8.61
CA PRO A 107 -11.88 -15.94 8.85
C PRO A 107 -13.04 -14.96 8.58
N LYS A 108 -14.12 -15.43 7.95
CA LYS A 108 -15.26 -14.59 7.56
C LYS A 108 -15.92 -13.92 8.76
N GLU A 109 -15.87 -14.56 9.91
CA GLU A 109 -16.42 -14.08 11.17
C GLU A 109 -15.70 -12.82 11.65
N LEU A 110 -14.42 -12.64 11.31
CA LEU A 110 -13.66 -11.43 11.63
C LEU A 110 -13.94 -10.28 10.65
N LEU A 111 -14.42 -10.59 9.44
CA LEU A 111 -14.76 -9.58 8.43
C LEU A 111 -16.10 -8.90 8.71
N ILE A 112 -17.01 -9.61 9.37
CA ILE A 112 -18.40 -9.18 9.63
C ILE A 112 -18.63 -8.95 11.15
N GLY A 113 -17.67 -9.35 11.99
CA GLY A 113 -17.75 -9.24 13.44
C GLY A 113 -17.85 -7.79 13.92
N ARG A 114 -18.51 -7.59 15.06
CA ARG A 114 -18.53 -6.28 15.72
C ARG A 114 -17.13 -5.99 16.27
N GLY A 115 -16.59 -4.80 16.05
CA GLY A 115 -15.22 -4.43 16.48
C GLY A 115 -14.93 -4.67 17.97
N THR A 116 -15.97 -4.70 18.82
CA THR A 116 -15.90 -5.01 20.25
C THR A 116 -15.66 -6.49 20.58
N GLU A 117 -16.03 -7.42 19.70
CA GLU A 117 -15.82 -8.87 19.87
C GLU A 117 -14.42 -9.31 19.44
N VAL A 118 -13.85 -8.65 18.42
CA VAL A 118 -12.50 -8.96 17.89
C VAL A 118 -11.41 -8.70 18.93
N ARG A 119 -11.58 -7.68 19.79
CA ARG A 119 -10.62 -7.34 20.87
C ARG A 119 -10.44 -8.43 21.93
N ARG A 120 -11.44 -9.29 22.13
CA ARG A 120 -11.46 -10.27 23.24
C ARG A 120 -10.88 -11.64 22.89
N ARG A 121 -10.69 -11.96 21.61
CA ARG A 121 -10.20 -13.28 21.16
C ARG A 121 -8.66 -13.38 21.05
N GLY A 122 -7.91 -12.39 21.51
CA GLY A 122 -6.43 -12.40 21.53
C GLY A 122 -5.78 -13.41 22.49
N ASN A 123 -6.53 -14.35 23.08
CA ASN A 123 -5.95 -15.50 23.78
C ASN A 123 -5.77 -16.65 22.80
N MET A 124 -4.65 -16.61 22.07
CA MET A 124 -4.20 -17.72 21.24
C MET A 124 -3.95 -18.94 22.15
N GLU A 125 -4.79 -19.95 22.00
CA GLU A 125 -4.68 -21.24 22.67
C GLU A 125 -3.25 -21.79 22.48
N LYS A 126 -2.51 -21.92 23.59
CA LYS A 126 -1.18 -22.54 23.60
C LYS A 126 -1.32 -23.99 23.16
N ARG A 127 -1.13 -24.26 21.87
CA ARG A 127 -0.92 -25.63 21.39
C ARG A 127 0.42 -26.13 21.95
N LYS A 128 0.34 -26.86 23.06
CA LYS A 128 1.41 -27.74 23.54
C LYS A 128 1.66 -28.81 22.49
N HIS A 129 2.73 -28.67 21.72
CA HIS A 129 3.50 -29.75 21.10
C HIS A 129 4.94 -29.24 21.24
N GLY A 130 5.91 -29.89 21.85
CA GLY A 130 6.19 -31.29 22.14
C GLY A 130 7.72 -31.30 22.27
N GLN A 131 8.21 -31.87 23.37
CA GLN A 131 9.62 -32.07 23.77
C GLN A 131 10.71 -31.85 22.70
N LEU A 132 11.68 -30.97 22.99
CA LEU A 132 13.08 -31.28 22.68
C LEU A 132 13.74 -31.77 23.97
N LYS A 133 14.17 -33.03 23.94
CA LYS A 133 15.11 -33.58 24.92
C LYS A 133 16.52 -33.03 24.62
N ALA A 134 17.27 -32.92 25.71
CA ALA A 134 18.69 -32.57 25.89
C ALA A 134 19.57 -32.49 24.65
#